data_AF-A0A5N1IE48-F1
#
_entry.id   AF-A0A5N1IE48-F1
#
_cell.length_a   1.000
_cell.length_b   1.000
_cell.length_c   1.000
_cell.angle_alpha   90.00
_cell.angle_beta   90.00
_cell.angle_gamma   90.00
#
_symmetry.space_group_name_H-M   'P 1'
#
loop_
_entity.id
_entity.type
_entity.pdbx_description
1 polymer ?
#
loop_
_entity_poly.entity_id
_entity_poly.type
_entity_poly.pdbx_seq_one_letter_code
_entity_poly.pdbx_strand_id
1 'polypeptide(L)'
;MNKVSYPEFSELINYYQALTGNELINKQKKQLLKSLRLAKKGDYHHALADLRTEAEKLTKYWLEQKYIKPDLNFNQNISLLRHSGVSQNVINTLFEIKAAGNKAVHELEANEEVTKKCFYDYFKVLNTCSRQFVNQESWVIEKAFLIVVVIILGLFLLKLGQPN
;
A
#
# COMPACT_ATOMS: atom_id res chain seq x y z
N MET A 1 27.08 -0.44 -18.64
CA MET A 1 25.97 -0.29 -17.66
C MET A 1 25.26 -1.62 -17.56
N ASN A 2 25.24 -2.26 -16.39
CA ASN A 2 24.42 -3.46 -16.20
C ASN A 2 22.95 -3.05 -16.40
N LYS A 3 22.29 -3.63 -17.41
CA LYS A 3 20.83 -3.46 -17.58
C LYS A 3 20.18 -4.02 -16.34
N VAL A 4 19.56 -3.15 -15.53
CA VAL A 4 18.69 -3.58 -14.45
C VAL A 4 17.51 -4.29 -15.10
N SER A 5 17.46 -5.61 -14.98
CA SER A 5 16.37 -6.43 -15.52
C SER A 5 15.27 -6.52 -14.47
N TYR A 6 14.07 -6.08 -14.83
CA TYR A 6 12.88 -6.20 -14.00
C TYR A 6 12.17 -7.53 -14.27
N PRO A 7 11.44 -8.08 -13.27
CA PRO A 7 10.70 -9.33 -13.44
C PRO A 7 9.74 -9.30 -14.64
N GLU A 8 9.57 -10.46 -15.26
CA GLU A 8 8.62 -10.61 -16.37
C GLU A 8 7.18 -10.42 -15.90
N PHE A 9 6.26 -10.05 -16.82
CA PHE A 9 4.85 -9.83 -16.43
C PHE A 9 4.22 -11.07 -15.77
N SER A 10 4.62 -12.27 -16.19
CA SER A 10 4.14 -13.52 -15.59
C SER A 10 4.62 -13.68 -14.14
N GLU A 11 5.85 -13.24 -13.84
CA GLU A 11 6.40 -13.25 -12.48
C GLU A 11 5.72 -12.19 -11.60
N LEU A 12 5.51 -10.99 -12.15
CA LEU A 12 4.76 -9.93 -11.47
C LEU A 12 3.34 -10.39 -11.11
N ILE A 13 2.64 -11.06 -12.03
CA ILE A 13 1.32 -11.64 -11.74
C ILE A 13 1.39 -12.58 -10.54
N ASN A 14 2.40 -13.45 -10.46
CA ASN A 14 2.58 -14.36 -9.33
C ASN A 14 2.83 -13.60 -8.02
N TYR A 15 3.67 -12.55 -8.03
CA TYR A 15 3.90 -11.72 -6.86
C TYR A 15 2.61 -11.08 -6.34
N TYR A 16 1.81 -10.49 -7.23
CA TYR A 16 0.53 -9.90 -6.85
C TYR A 16 -0.48 -10.94 -6.39
N GLN A 17 -0.47 -12.16 -6.95
CA GLN A 17 -1.32 -13.27 -6.48
C GLN A 17 -0.97 -13.72 -5.07
N ALA A 18 0.30 -13.71 -4.69
CA ALA A 18 0.76 -14.04 -3.34
C ALA A 18 0.51 -12.91 -2.32
N LEU A 19 0.28 -11.67 -2.77
CA LEU A 19 0.02 -10.55 -1.87
C LEU A 19 -1.28 -10.77 -1.07
N THR A 20 -1.17 -10.65 0.25
CA THR A 20 -2.28 -10.63 1.19
C THR A 20 -2.29 -9.30 1.93
N GLY A 21 -3.46 -8.85 2.40
CA GLY A 21 -3.60 -7.63 3.18
C GLY A 21 -5.06 -7.34 3.54
N ASN A 22 -5.30 -6.12 4.01
CA ASN A 22 -6.64 -5.63 4.33
C ASN A 22 -7.54 -5.50 3.09
N GLU A 23 -8.78 -5.05 3.29
CA GLU A 23 -9.78 -4.93 2.22
C GLU A 23 -9.29 -4.05 1.04
N LEU A 24 -8.61 -2.94 1.33
CA LEU A 24 -8.05 -2.08 0.29
C LEU A 24 -7.01 -2.84 -0.53
N ILE A 25 -5.99 -3.43 0.12
CA ILE A 25 -4.91 -4.16 -0.58
C ILE A 25 -5.48 -5.28 -1.45
N ASN A 26 -6.49 -6.00 -0.96
CA ASN A 26 -7.15 -7.05 -1.74
C ASN A 26 -7.94 -6.50 -2.94
N LYS A 27 -8.58 -5.35 -2.81
CA LYS A 27 -9.23 -4.64 -3.94
C LYS A 27 -8.20 -4.19 -4.97
N GLN A 28 -7.11 -3.55 -4.53
CA GLN A 28 -6.05 -3.09 -5.44
C GLN A 28 -5.39 -4.25 -6.17
N LYS A 29 -5.06 -5.34 -5.45
CA LYS A 29 -4.56 -6.60 -6.03
C LYS A 29 -5.44 -7.07 -7.19
N LYS A 30 -6.76 -7.15 -7.00
CA LYS A 30 -7.69 -7.60 -8.05
C LYS A 30 -7.64 -6.70 -9.28
N GLN A 31 -7.56 -5.38 -9.10
CA GLN A 31 -7.46 -4.45 -10.23
C GLN A 31 -6.11 -4.61 -10.95
N LEU A 32 -5.00 -4.58 -10.21
CA LEU A 32 -3.65 -4.63 -10.76
C LEU A 32 -3.35 -5.95 -11.49
N LEU A 33 -3.94 -7.07 -11.04
CA LEU A 33 -3.87 -8.34 -11.77
C LEU A 33 -4.57 -8.28 -13.14
N LYS A 34 -5.65 -7.51 -13.27
CA LYS A 34 -6.28 -7.26 -14.58
C LYS A 34 -5.37 -6.39 -15.44
N SER A 35 -4.85 -5.31 -14.89
CA SER A 35 -3.95 -4.38 -15.57
C SER A 35 -2.67 -5.05 -16.06
N LEU A 36 -2.06 -5.94 -15.26
CA LEU A 36 -0.89 -6.74 -15.65
C LEU A 36 -1.18 -7.70 -16.81
N ARG A 37 -2.40 -8.27 -16.88
CA ARG A 37 -2.81 -9.13 -18.01
C ARG A 37 -3.00 -8.33 -19.29
N LEU A 38 -3.42 -7.06 -19.19
CA LEU A 38 -3.47 -6.13 -20.32
C LEU A 38 -2.06 -5.76 -20.79
N ALA A 39 -1.17 -5.41 -19.85
CA ALA A 39 0.23 -5.12 -20.15
C ALA A 39 0.93 -6.30 -20.84
N LYS A 40 0.69 -7.53 -20.39
CA LYS A 40 1.22 -8.74 -21.04
C LYS A 40 0.78 -8.90 -22.50
N LYS A 41 -0.35 -8.29 -22.88
CA LYS A 41 -0.86 -8.25 -24.27
C LYS A 41 -0.38 -7.03 -25.06
N GLY A 42 0.48 -6.19 -24.48
CA GLY A 42 1.01 -4.97 -25.10
C GLY A 42 0.28 -3.68 -24.71
N ASP A 43 -0.77 -3.75 -23.88
CA ASP A 43 -1.53 -2.56 -23.48
C ASP A 43 -0.94 -1.90 -22.23
N TYR A 44 0.17 -1.21 -22.43
CA TYR A 44 0.92 -0.55 -21.36
C TYR A 44 0.26 0.74 -20.87
N HIS A 45 -0.43 1.46 -21.76
CA HIS A 45 -1.10 2.73 -21.43
C HIS A 45 -2.17 2.54 -20.37
N HIS A 46 -3.09 1.59 -20.59
CA HIS A 46 -4.15 1.30 -19.63
C HIS A 46 -3.56 0.74 -18.33
N ALA A 47 -2.53 -0.10 -18.41
CA ALA A 47 -1.91 -0.68 -17.23
C ALA A 47 -1.26 0.39 -16.33
N LEU A 48 -0.53 1.36 -16.91
CA LEU A 48 0.07 2.47 -16.18
C LEU A 48 -0.97 3.48 -15.66
N ALA A 49 -2.06 3.70 -16.41
CA ALA A 49 -3.16 4.58 -15.98
C ALA A 49 -3.90 4.01 -14.76
N ASP A 50 -4.15 2.69 -14.75
CA ASP A 50 -4.71 1.99 -13.59
C ASP A 50 -3.75 2.05 -12.40
N LEU A 51 -2.46 1.76 -12.62
CA LEU A 51 -1.44 1.78 -11.56
C LEU A 51 -1.35 3.16 -10.88
N ARG A 52 -1.40 4.23 -11.67
CA ARG A 52 -1.49 5.62 -11.16
C ARG A 52 -2.68 5.81 -10.24
N THR A 53 -3.86 5.36 -10.68
CA THR A 53 -5.10 5.51 -9.94
C THR A 53 -5.03 4.75 -8.60
N GLU A 54 -4.44 3.57 -8.60
CA GLU A 54 -4.24 2.79 -7.39
C GLU A 54 -3.19 3.43 -6.45
N ALA A 55 -2.12 4.03 -6.99
CA ALA A 55 -1.16 4.79 -6.19
C ALA A 55 -1.81 6.00 -5.48
N GLU A 56 -2.71 6.72 -6.16
CA GLU A 56 -3.49 7.82 -5.57
C GLU A 56 -4.39 7.34 -4.44
N LYS A 57 -5.10 6.22 -4.63
CA LYS A 57 -5.96 5.62 -3.60
C LYS A 57 -5.16 5.17 -2.37
N LEU A 58 -4.03 4.50 -2.59
CA LEU A 58 -3.16 4.04 -1.50
C LEU A 58 -2.63 5.21 -0.67
N THR A 59 -2.26 6.30 -1.34
CA THR A 59 -1.77 7.52 -0.69
C THR A 59 -2.83 8.10 0.25
N LYS A 60 -4.07 8.24 -0.23
CA LYS A 60 -5.20 8.73 0.57
C LYS A 60 -5.47 7.81 1.76
N TYR A 61 -5.50 6.51 1.52
CA TYR A 61 -5.70 5.53 2.58
C TYR A 61 -4.63 5.62 3.67
N TRP A 62 -3.35 5.73 3.30
CA TRP A 62 -2.28 5.85 4.30
C TRP A 62 -2.42 7.09 5.18
N LEU A 63 -2.88 8.22 4.62
CA LEU A 63 -3.18 9.42 5.39
C LEU A 63 -4.35 9.19 6.35
N GLU A 64 -5.42 8.55 5.89
CA GLU A 64 -6.59 8.23 6.72
C GLU A 64 -6.22 7.31 7.90
N GLN A 65 -5.36 6.31 7.67
CA GLN A 65 -4.84 5.44 8.74
C GLN A 65 -3.96 6.17 9.76
N LYS A 66 -3.51 7.38 9.43
CA LYS A 66 -2.76 8.27 10.32
C LYS A 66 -3.63 9.39 10.88
N TYR A 67 -4.96 9.32 10.68
CA TYR A 67 -5.92 10.36 11.06
C TYR A 67 -5.63 11.73 10.42
N ILE A 68 -4.97 11.74 9.26
CA ILE A 68 -4.73 12.93 8.46
C ILE A 68 -5.77 12.97 7.35
N LYS A 69 -6.53 14.06 7.26
CA LYS A 69 -7.53 14.25 6.20
C LYS A 69 -6.83 14.38 4.84
N PRO A 70 -7.13 13.53 3.84
CA PRO A 70 -6.56 13.66 2.51
C PRO A 70 -7.07 14.91 1.78
N ASP A 71 -6.20 15.50 0.98
CA ASP A 71 -6.52 16.52 0.00
C ASP A 71 -7.03 15.92 -1.31
N LEU A 72 -7.70 16.73 -2.13
CA LEU A 72 -8.04 16.40 -3.51
C LEU A 72 -6.78 16.32 -4.39
N ASN A 73 -5.74 17.12 -4.11
CA ASN A 73 -4.51 17.15 -4.87
C ASN A 73 -3.50 16.09 -4.40
N PHE A 74 -3.07 15.23 -5.33
CA PHE A 74 -2.09 14.18 -5.04
C PHE A 74 -0.75 14.72 -4.51
N ASN A 75 -0.24 15.84 -5.05
CA ASN A 75 1.03 16.40 -4.62
C ASN A 75 0.95 16.91 -3.17
N GLN A 76 -0.19 17.45 -2.77
CA GLN A 76 -0.43 17.84 -1.37
C GLN A 76 -0.49 16.61 -0.48
N ASN A 77 -1.17 15.53 -0.89
CA ASN A 77 -1.17 14.27 -0.16
C ASN A 77 0.23 13.66 0.01
N ILE A 78 1.07 13.71 -1.03
CA ILE A 78 2.47 13.28 -0.96
C ILE A 78 3.26 14.14 0.03
N SER A 79 3.04 15.46 0.05
CA SER A 79 3.66 16.34 1.04
C SER A 79 3.24 15.98 2.47
N LEU A 80 1.95 15.70 2.69
CA LEU A 80 1.44 15.27 3.99
C LEU A 80 2.04 13.93 4.45
N LEU A 81 2.25 12.98 3.54
CA LEU A 81 2.88 11.69 3.87
C LEU A 81 4.32 11.83 4.37
N ARG A 82 5.06 12.86 3.94
CA ARG A 82 6.44 13.10 4.41
C ARG A 82 6.50 13.34 5.93
N HIS A 83 5.39 13.77 6.53
CA HIS A 83 5.28 14.04 7.95
C HIS A 83 4.59 12.90 8.74
N SER A 84 4.16 11.82 8.08
CA SER A 84 3.34 10.76 8.70
C SER A 84 4.12 9.48 9.10
N GLY A 85 5.45 9.50 8.93
CA GLY A 85 6.34 8.37 9.22
C GLY A 85 6.43 7.33 8.10
N VAL A 86 5.91 7.62 6.91
CA VAL A 86 6.15 6.81 5.71
C VAL A 86 7.56 7.09 5.18
N SER A 87 8.30 6.04 4.83
CA SER A 87 9.69 6.20 4.36
C SER A 87 9.76 7.03 3.07
N GLN A 88 10.80 7.87 2.95
CA GLN A 88 11.01 8.70 1.78
C GLN A 88 11.07 7.87 0.47
N ASN A 89 11.65 6.66 0.51
CA ASN A 89 11.72 5.77 -0.66
C ASN A 89 10.34 5.36 -1.17
N VAL A 90 9.40 5.05 -0.27
CA VAL A 90 8.00 4.75 -0.63
C VAL A 90 7.33 5.98 -1.26
N ILE A 91 7.56 7.15 -0.67
CA ILE A 91 6.98 8.41 -1.17
C ILE A 91 7.51 8.73 -2.57
N ASN A 92 8.82 8.61 -2.79
CA ASN A 92 9.44 8.80 -4.10
C ASN A 92 8.88 7.80 -5.11
N THR A 93 8.70 6.54 -4.71
CA THR A 93 8.12 5.50 -5.58
C THR A 93 6.69 5.84 -6.00
N LEU A 94 5.84 6.29 -5.08
CA LEU A 94 4.48 6.74 -5.39
C LEU A 94 4.47 7.92 -6.36
N PHE A 95 5.42 8.86 -6.20
CA PHE A 95 5.58 10.00 -7.10
C PHE A 95 6.03 9.58 -8.50
N GLU A 96 7.02 8.69 -8.61
CA GLU A 96 7.49 8.14 -9.89
C GLU A 96 6.39 7.40 -10.64
N ILE A 97 5.59 6.58 -9.96
CA ILE A 97 4.46 5.87 -10.56
C ILE A 97 3.41 6.84 -11.08
N LYS A 98 3.10 7.89 -10.30
CA LYS A 98 2.16 8.94 -10.73
C LYS A 98 2.66 9.65 -11.98
N ALA A 99 3.94 10.02 -12.00
CA ALA A 99 4.56 10.66 -13.16
C ALA A 99 4.51 9.76 -14.40
N ALA A 100 4.91 8.49 -14.27
CA ALA A 100 4.87 7.52 -15.36
C ALA A 100 3.44 7.30 -15.92
N GLY A 101 2.45 7.19 -15.04
CA GLY A 101 1.05 7.06 -15.47
C GLY A 101 0.48 8.32 -16.12
N ASN A 102 0.89 9.52 -15.68
CA ASN A 102 0.53 10.76 -16.36
C ASN A 102 1.12 10.81 -17.78
N LYS A 103 2.40 10.45 -17.93
CA LYS A 103 3.05 10.38 -19.24
C LYS A 103 2.39 9.34 -20.15
N ALA A 104 2.06 8.17 -19.62
CA ALA A 104 1.36 7.15 -20.39
C ALA A 104 -0.01 7.64 -20.89
N VAL A 105 -0.76 8.40 -20.09
CA VAL A 105 -2.08 8.91 -20.46
C VAL A 105 -2.00 10.11 -21.42
N HIS A 106 -1.04 11.00 -21.24
CA HIS A 106 -1.01 12.30 -21.94
C HIS A 106 0.04 12.39 -23.05
N GLU A 107 1.17 11.73 -22.89
CA GLU A 107 2.33 11.83 -23.80
C GLU A 107 2.44 10.60 -24.71
N LEU A 108 1.59 9.59 -24.54
CA LEU A 108 1.65 8.30 -25.25
C LEU A 108 3.03 7.61 -25.16
N GLU A 109 3.80 7.93 -24.12
CA GLU A 109 5.07 7.28 -23.80
C GLU A 109 4.83 6.14 -22.80
N ALA A 110 4.43 4.96 -23.30
CA ALA A 110 4.39 3.75 -22.51
C ALA A 110 5.15 2.62 -23.21
N ASN A 111 6.03 1.95 -22.48
CA ASN A 111 6.75 0.79 -22.98
C ASN A 111 6.82 -0.31 -21.92
N GLU A 112 7.25 -1.48 -22.38
CA GLU A 112 7.33 -2.68 -21.55
C GLU A 112 8.22 -2.52 -20.33
N GLU A 113 9.43 -1.96 -20.50
CA GLU A 113 10.43 -1.85 -19.44
C GLU A 113 9.97 -0.91 -18.31
N VAL A 114 9.42 0.26 -18.68
CA VAL A 114 8.83 1.21 -17.74
C VAL A 114 7.66 0.58 -17.00
N THR A 115 6.80 -0.16 -17.71
CA THR A 115 5.64 -0.83 -17.11
C THR A 115 6.08 -1.89 -16.10
N LYS A 116 7.05 -2.75 -16.46
CA LYS A 116 7.62 -3.77 -15.56
C LYS A 116 8.22 -3.12 -14.31
N LYS A 117 9.03 -2.06 -14.47
CA LYS A 117 9.59 -1.30 -13.35
C LYS A 117 8.49 -0.78 -12.42
N CYS A 118 7.51 -0.04 -12.97
CA CYS A 118 6.49 0.60 -12.16
C CYS A 118 5.64 -0.40 -11.38
N PHE A 119 5.24 -1.51 -11.99
CA PHE A 119 4.49 -2.56 -11.28
C PHE A 119 5.34 -3.27 -10.22
N TYR A 120 6.61 -3.54 -10.50
CA TYR A 120 7.51 -4.13 -9.51
C TYR A 120 7.73 -3.21 -8.30
N ASP A 121 7.97 -1.92 -8.56
CA ASP A 121 8.18 -0.92 -7.52
C ASP A 121 6.92 -0.72 -6.69
N TYR A 122 5.75 -0.67 -7.33
CA TYR A 122 4.48 -0.56 -6.61
C TYR A 122 4.16 -1.79 -5.77
N PHE A 123 4.49 -3.00 -6.25
CA PHE A 123 4.35 -4.22 -5.46
C PHE A 123 5.13 -4.13 -4.14
N LYS A 124 6.38 -3.63 -4.16
CA LYS A 124 7.18 -3.42 -2.94
C LYS A 124 6.49 -2.43 -1.99
N VAL A 125 5.89 -1.37 -2.52
CA VAL A 125 5.12 -0.39 -1.74
C VAL A 125 3.91 -1.05 -1.08
N LEU A 126 3.11 -1.81 -1.83
CA LEU A 126 1.94 -2.51 -1.29
C LEU A 126 2.30 -3.55 -0.23
N ASN A 127 3.38 -4.30 -0.45
CA ASN A 127 3.86 -5.27 0.53
C ASN A 127 4.32 -4.58 1.82
N THR A 128 5.01 -3.44 1.71
CA THR A 128 5.39 -2.61 2.88
C THR A 128 4.15 -2.13 3.64
N CYS A 129 3.16 -1.64 2.89
CA CYS A 129 1.89 -1.17 3.42
C CYS A 129 1.12 -2.27 4.17
N SER A 130 0.99 -3.45 3.55
CA SER A 130 0.33 -4.61 4.16
C SER A 130 0.97 -5.02 5.49
N ARG A 131 2.31 -5.11 5.53
CA ARG A 131 3.04 -5.47 6.77
C ARG A 131 2.86 -4.46 7.90
N GLN A 132 2.82 -3.16 7.57
CA GLN A 132 2.61 -2.13 8.59
C GLN A 132 1.25 -2.27 9.27
N PHE A 133 0.20 -2.61 8.51
CA PHE A 133 -1.14 -2.75 9.08
C PHE A 133 -1.35 -4.03 9.88
N VAL A 134 -0.79 -5.17 9.41
CA VAL A 134 -0.81 -6.41 10.19
C VAL A 134 -0.15 -6.21 11.57
N ASN A 135 0.97 -5.50 11.60
CA ASN A 135 1.67 -5.21 12.86
C ASN A 135 0.87 -4.26 13.77
N GLN A 136 0.15 -3.29 13.20
CA GLN A 136 -0.71 -2.38 13.97
C GLN A 136 -1.90 -3.12 14.60
N GLU A 137 -2.57 -4.00 13.86
CA GLU A 137 -3.69 -4.78 14.39
C GLU A 137 -3.25 -5.68 15.55
N SER A 138 -2.13 -6.40 15.41
CA SER A 138 -1.56 -7.24 16.47
C SER A 138 -1.29 -6.43 17.74
N TRP A 139 -0.66 -5.27 17.60
CA TRP A 139 -0.33 -4.40 18.73
C TRP A 139 -1.56 -3.87 19.46
N VAL A 140 -2.62 -3.50 18.71
CA VAL A 140 -3.89 -3.05 19.30
C VAL A 140 -4.57 -4.19 20.07
N ILE A 141 -4.59 -5.40 19.51
CA ILE A 141 -5.16 -6.60 20.15
C ILE A 141 -4.40 -6.93 21.45
N GLU A 142 -3.06 -6.91 21.40
CA GLU A 142 -2.22 -7.15 22.58
C GLU A 142 -2.53 -6.15 23.70
N LYS A 143 -2.64 -4.85 23.37
CA LYS A 143 -3.00 -3.83 24.37
C LYS A 143 -4.41 -3.99 24.92
N ALA A 144 -5.38 -4.30 24.06
CA ALA A 144 -6.75 -4.55 24.49
C ALA A 144 -6.82 -5.75 25.45
N PHE A 145 -6.11 -6.84 25.11
CA PHE A 145 -6.00 -8.01 25.98
C PHE A 145 -5.37 -7.66 27.33
N LEU A 146 -4.29 -6.89 27.33
CA LEU A 146 -3.60 -6.48 28.56
C LEU A 146 -4.50 -5.62 29.47
N ILE A 147 -5.30 -4.71 28.88
CA ILE A 147 -6.31 -3.93 29.62
C ILE A 147 -7.35 -4.86 30.25
N VAL A 148 -7.86 -5.84 29.51
CA VAL A 148 -8.84 -6.82 30.04
C VAL A 148 -8.24 -7.60 31.22
N VAL A 149 -7.00 -8.07 31.09
CA VAL A 149 -6.30 -8.78 32.17
C VAL A 149 -6.14 -7.89 33.42
N VAL A 150 -5.76 -6.62 33.25
CA VAL A 150 -5.63 -5.66 34.36
C VAL A 150 -6.99 -5.41 35.04
N ILE A 151 -8.08 -5.28 34.28
CA ILE A 151 -9.42 -5.10 34.83
C ILE A 151 -9.85 -6.34 35.64
N ILE A 152 -9.64 -7.55 35.11
CA ILE A 152 -9.99 -8.79 35.80
C ILE A 152 -9.19 -8.92 37.10
N LEU A 153 -7.88 -8.68 37.06
CA LEU A 153 -7.02 -8.70 38.26
C LEU A 153 -7.45 -7.64 39.28
N GLY A 154 -7.76 -6.42 38.84
CA GLY A 154 -8.25 -5.35 39.70
C GLY A 154 -9.56 -5.72 40.40
N LEU A 155 -10.52 -6.28 39.66
CA LEU A 155 -11.79 -6.77 40.20
C LEU A 155 -11.60 -7.94 41.18
N PHE A 156 -10.65 -8.84 40.90
CA PHE A 156 -10.33 -9.98 41.78
C PHE A 156 -9.72 -9.51 43.10
N LEU A 157 -8.78 -8.55 43.05
CA LEU A 157 -8.19 -7.94 44.25
C LEU A 157 -9.22 -7.16 45.08
N LEU A 158 -10.14 -6.44 44.43
CA LEU A 158 -11.24 -5.76 45.13
C LEU A 158 -12.17 -6.74 45.84
N LYS A 159 -12.46 -7.91 45.26
CA LYS A 159 -13.25 -8.97 45.91
C LYS A 159 -12.54 -9.59 47.12
N LEU A 160 -11.21 -9.71 47.10
CA LEU A 160 -10.43 -10.24 48.24
C LEU A 160 -10.32 -9.25 49.40
N GLY A 161 -10.50 -7.95 49.15
CA GLY A 161 -10.42 -6.89 50.17
C GLY A 161 -11.75 -6.55 50.85
N GLN A 162 -12.86 -7.17 50.45
CA GLN A 162 -14.16 -6.94 51.10
C GLN A 162 -14.30 -7.84 52.33
N PRO A 163 -14.47 -7.30 53.55
CA PRO A 163 -14.81 -8.10 54.72
C PRO A 163 -16.22 -8.69 54.53
N ASN A 164 -16.36 -9.98 54.84
CA ASN A 164 -17.64 -10.70 54.84
C ASN A 164 -18.69 -10.02 55.71
#